data_AF-A0A4R9HZU2-F1
#
_entry.id   AF-A0A4R9HZU2-F1
#
_cell.length_a   1.000
_cell.length_b   1.000
_cell.length_c   1.000
_cell.angle_alpha   90.00
_cell.angle_beta   90.00
_cell.angle_gamma   90.00
#
_symmetry.space_group_name_H-M   'P 1'
#
loop_
_entity.id
_entity.type
_entity.pdbx_description
1 polymer ?
#
loop_
_entity_poly.entity_id
_entity_poly.type
_entity_poly.pdbx_seq_one_letter_code
_entity_poly.pdbx_strand_id
1 'polypeptide(L)'
;MKKLNIYLALIALVLCVIIVIRKNDLTLTKVASLLAISKTSETFNFHTVDAIAKQKLKSKYSPTPEFKIPGLDGISFDDYRQIEYKPDVAIWKNLGLPYQLHFFHPGHIYSNGIQIYEVIGEKPVEIPYDASRFNFGDLPLSDEFAELSKKLRYTGFRVHYPINQKEALEEFLVFQGASYFRAISKDQVYGLSGRGLTINTGPKDREEFPIFESFYIKRPQKTDTSITIYAIMNGESVVGSYEFIVKPGEITTIDVRAKIYLRKKIKRLGFAPITSMYLYGESDNPIL
;
A
#
# COMPACT_ATOMS: atom_id res chain seq x y z
N MET A 1 34.20 33.12 -20.70
CA MET A 1 33.52 32.47 -21.86
C MET A 1 32.15 31.86 -21.52
N LYS A 2 32.00 31.02 -20.48
CA LYS A 2 30.70 30.35 -20.17
C LYS A 2 29.52 31.29 -19.84
N LYS A 3 29.74 32.40 -19.11
CA LYS A 3 28.67 33.36 -18.79
C LYS A 3 28.14 34.10 -20.02
N LEU A 4 29.01 34.45 -20.97
CA LEU A 4 28.64 35.16 -22.20
C LEU A 4 27.71 34.31 -23.09
N ASN A 5 27.95 33.00 -23.17
CA ASN A 5 27.10 32.07 -23.92
C ASN A 5 25.71 31.91 -23.32
N ILE A 6 25.57 32.02 -21.98
CA ILE A 6 24.27 31.97 -21.30
C ILE A 6 23.46 33.23 -21.59
N TYR A 7 24.10 34.42 -21.58
CA TYR A 7 23.42 35.67 -21.95
C TYR A 7 22.99 35.68 -23.42
N LEU A 8 23.83 35.18 -24.34
CA LEU A 8 23.46 35.07 -25.75
C LEU A 8 22.31 34.07 -25.98
N ALA A 9 22.30 32.94 -25.27
CA ALA A 9 21.19 31.98 -25.33
C ALA A 9 19.88 32.56 -24.77
N LEU A 10 19.95 33.33 -23.68
CA LEU A 10 18.79 34.04 -23.11
C LEU A 10 18.26 35.11 -24.07
N ILE A 11 19.14 35.90 -24.69
CA ILE A 11 18.75 36.91 -25.67
C ILE A 11 18.11 36.26 -26.90
N ALA A 12 18.67 35.15 -27.40
CA ALA A 12 18.09 34.40 -28.52
C ALA A 12 16.70 33.83 -28.17
N LEU A 13 16.52 33.31 -26.95
CA LEU A 13 15.24 32.81 -26.47
C LEU A 13 14.19 33.93 -26.38
N VAL A 14 14.57 35.09 -25.84
CA VAL A 14 13.70 36.26 -25.74
C VAL A 14 13.31 36.77 -27.14
N LEU A 15 14.25 36.83 -28.08
CA LEU A 15 13.97 37.22 -29.46
C LEU A 15 13.03 36.23 -30.16
N CYS A 16 13.23 34.92 -29.97
CA CYS A 16 12.31 33.90 -30.50
C CYS A 16 10.89 34.06 -29.94
N VAL A 17 10.76 34.32 -28.63
CA VAL A 17 9.45 34.56 -27.99
C VAL A 17 8.79 35.82 -28.55
N ILE A 18 9.53 36.92 -28.74
CA ILE A 18 9.01 38.16 -29.33
C ILE A 18 8.56 37.94 -30.78
N ILE A 19 9.31 37.17 -31.57
CA ILE A 19 8.95 36.85 -32.96
C ILE A 19 7.66 36.01 -33.01
N VAL A 20 7.52 35.02 -32.13
CA VAL A 20 6.31 34.18 -32.05
C VAL A 20 5.09 34.98 -31.60
N ILE A 21 5.26 35.90 -30.63
CA ILE A 21 4.18 36.79 -30.18
C ILE A 21 3.71 37.71 -31.31
N ARG A 22 4.66 38.29 -32.07
CA ARG A 22 4.33 39.20 -33.19
C ARG A 22 3.66 38.52 -34.38
N LYS A 23 3.95 37.23 -34.63
CA LYS A 23 3.48 36.54 -35.84
C LYS A 23 2.08 35.91 -35.68
N ASN A 24 1.62 35.67 -34.45
CA ASN A 24 0.44 34.83 -34.17
C ASN A 24 -0.66 35.50 -33.31
N ASP A 25 -0.66 36.84 -33.14
CA ASP A 25 -1.65 37.56 -32.30
C ASP A 25 -1.86 36.92 -30.90
N LEU A 26 -0.76 36.46 -30.31
CA LEU A 26 -0.74 35.90 -28.96
C LEU A 26 -0.65 37.05 -27.96
N THR A 27 -1.77 37.43 -27.36
CA THR A 27 -1.81 38.41 -26.28
C THR A 27 -0.91 37.98 -25.10
N LEU A 28 -0.31 38.93 -24.38
CA LEU A 28 0.54 38.67 -23.20
C LEU A 28 -0.13 37.73 -22.18
N THR A 29 -1.46 37.76 -22.10
CA THR A 29 -2.31 36.89 -21.27
C THR A 29 -2.26 35.41 -21.68
N LYS A 30 -2.10 35.08 -22.97
CA LYS A 30 -1.91 33.69 -23.43
C LYS A 30 -0.51 33.15 -23.12
N VAL A 31 0.51 33.99 -23.19
CA VAL A 31 1.89 33.61 -22.81
C VAL A 31 2.01 33.45 -21.29
N ALA A 32 1.37 34.33 -20.53
CA ALA A 32 1.27 34.21 -19.07
C ALA A 32 0.51 32.95 -18.62
N SER A 33 -0.43 32.43 -19.43
CA SER A 33 -1.11 31.14 -19.16
C SER A 33 -0.30 29.92 -19.61
N LEU A 34 0.63 30.06 -20.57
CA LEU A 34 1.65 29.03 -20.84
C LEU A 34 2.77 28.99 -19.78
N LEU A 35 3.05 30.12 -19.13
CA LEU A 35 4.00 30.24 -18.01
C LEU A 35 3.33 30.06 -16.64
N ALA A 36 1.99 30.01 -16.59
CA ALA A 36 1.24 29.74 -15.39
C ALA A 36 1.44 28.27 -15.00
N ILE A 37 2.49 28.06 -14.22
CA ILE A 37 2.61 27.01 -13.24
C ILE A 37 2.65 25.63 -13.92
N SER A 38 3.82 25.30 -14.46
CA SER A 38 4.36 23.96 -14.18
C SER A 38 4.43 23.88 -12.65
N LYS A 39 3.33 23.46 -12.02
CA LYS A 39 3.36 22.99 -10.64
C LYS A 39 4.32 21.84 -10.77
N THR A 40 5.57 22.01 -10.31
CA THR A 40 6.49 20.89 -10.14
C THR A 40 5.65 19.82 -9.49
N SER A 41 5.40 18.73 -10.23
CA SER A 41 4.59 17.64 -9.71
C SER A 41 5.27 17.24 -8.42
N GLU A 42 4.65 17.57 -7.28
CA GLU A 42 5.25 17.28 -5.99
C GLU A 42 5.50 15.78 -5.94
N THR A 43 6.75 15.39 -5.75
CA THR A 43 7.15 13.98 -5.69
C THR A 43 6.30 13.28 -4.63
N PHE A 44 5.66 12.17 -4.99
CA PHE A 44 4.87 11.39 -4.06
C PHE A 44 5.81 10.58 -3.17
N ASN A 45 5.96 11.04 -1.94
CA ASN A 45 6.90 10.50 -0.97
C ASN A 45 6.32 10.46 0.44
N PHE A 46 7.13 10.10 1.42
CA PHE A 46 6.71 10.04 2.82
C PHE A 46 6.13 11.38 3.35
N HIS A 47 6.61 12.54 2.89
CA HIS A 47 6.05 13.83 3.30
C HIS A 47 4.64 14.04 2.76
N THR A 48 4.35 13.59 1.54
CA THR A 48 3.00 13.62 0.96
C THR A 48 2.03 12.78 1.80
N VAL A 49 2.47 11.59 2.18
CA VAL A 49 1.68 10.64 2.99
C VAL A 49 1.51 11.17 4.42
N ASP A 50 2.54 11.79 5.00
CA ASP A 50 2.43 12.48 6.30
C ASP A 50 1.44 13.65 6.26
N ALA A 51 1.40 14.40 5.17
CA ALA A 51 0.41 15.46 4.98
C ALA A 51 -1.02 14.91 4.91
N ILE A 52 -1.23 13.78 4.22
CA ILE A 52 -2.53 13.06 4.19
C ILE A 52 -2.93 12.62 5.61
N ALA A 53 -2.02 12.00 6.36
CA ALA A 53 -2.26 11.58 7.75
C ALA A 53 -2.64 12.77 8.65
N LYS A 54 -1.91 13.88 8.56
CA LYS A 54 -2.23 15.11 9.31
C LYS A 54 -3.58 15.69 8.93
N GLN A 55 -3.96 15.66 7.66
CA GLN A 55 -5.27 16.12 7.23
C GLN A 55 -6.38 15.24 7.82
N LYS A 56 -6.17 13.92 7.87
CA LYS A 56 -7.11 12.97 8.49
C LYS A 56 -7.21 13.12 10.02
N LEU A 57 -6.15 13.59 10.67
CA LEU A 57 -6.17 13.90 12.10
C LEU A 57 -7.16 15.04 12.42
N LYS A 58 -7.41 15.96 11.49
CA LYS A 58 -8.32 17.11 11.68
C LYS A 58 -9.79 16.72 11.73
N SER A 59 -10.16 15.57 11.17
CA SER A 59 -11.53 15.05 11.24
C SER A 59 -11.71 14.11 12.43
N LYS A 60 -12.96 13.96 12.90
CA LYS A 60 -13.32 12.90 13.85
C LYS A 60 -12.93 11.53 13.27
N TYR A 61 -12.63 10.58 14.16
CA TYR A 61 -12.37 9.21 13.74
C TYR A 61 -13.59 8.65 13.00
N SER A 62 -13.34 8.10 11.81
CA SER A 62 -14.29 7.27 11.07
C SER A 62 -13.64 5.91 10.89
N PRO A 63 -14.32 4.80 11.26
CA PRO A 63 -13.83 3.46 10.99
C PRO A 63 -13.62 3.20 9.51
N THR A 64 -12.68 2.30 9.20
CA THR A 64 -12.54 1.73 7.85
C THR A 64 -13.83 0.97 7.49
N PRO A 65 -14.36 1.09 6.26
CA PRO A 65 -15.55 0.35 5.86
C PRO A 65 -15.35 -1.15 6.00
N GLU A 66 -16.34 -1.83 6.58
CA GLU A 66 -16.39 -3.28 6.62
C GLU A 66 -17.35 -3.81 5.56
N PHE A 67 -16.93 -4.87 4.87
CA PHE A 67 -17.74 -5.59 3.91
C PHE A 67 -18.07 -6.97 4.47
N LYS A 68 -19.38 -7.23 4.58
CA LYS A 68 -19.95 -8.51 4.96
C LYS A 68 -20.54 -9.16 3.73
N ILE A 69 -20.00 -10.29 3.32
CA ILE A 69 -20.40 -11.01 2.12
C ILE A 69 -21.15 -12.28 2.55
N PRO A 70 -22.47 -12.36 2.28
CA PRO A 70 -23.25 -13.57 2.54
C PRO A 70 -22.58 -14.80 1.94
N GLY A 71 -22.43 -15.86 2.74
CA GLY A 71 -21.78 -17.10 2.32
C GLY A 71 -20.25 -17.11 2.43
N LEU A 72 -19.59 -15.96 2.62
CA LEU A 72 -18.12 -15.88 2.78
C LEU A 72 -17.67 -15.36 4.14
N ASP A 73 -18.54 -14.71 4.92
CA ASP A 73 -18.20 -14.25 6.27
C ASP A 73 -18.15 -15.43 7.25
N GLY A 74 -17.10 -15.49 8.09
CA GLY A 74 -16.99 -16.48 9.16
C GLY A 74 -16.78 -17.92 8.68
N ILE A 75 -16.61 -18.15 7.37
CA ILE A 75 -16.24 -19.46 6.81
C ILE A 75 -14.89 -19.94 7.39
N SER A 76 -14.59 -21.24 7.24
CA SER A 76 -13.32 -21.78 7.69
C SER A 76 -12.14 -21.20 6.89
N PHE A 77 -10.92 -21.28 7.44
CA PHE A 77 -9.73 -20.88 6.68
C PHE A 77 -9.54 -21.72 5.42
N ASP A 78 -9.89 -23.02 5.48
CA ASP A 78 -9.80 -23.94 4.35
C ASP A 78 -10.80 -23.62 3.24
N ASP A 79 -11.96 -23.05 3.58
CA ASP A 79 -12.89 -22.51 2.58
C ASP A 79 -12.39 -21.19 2.01
N TYR A 80 -11.89 -20.30 2.88
CA TYR A 80 -11.40 -18.99 2.45
C TYR A 80 -10.23 -19.07 1.47
N ARG A 81 -9.31 -20.02 1.65
CA ARG A 81 -8.18 -20.23 0.74
C ARG A 81 -8.59 -20.70 -0.67
N GLN A 82 -9.84 -21.17 -0.86
CA GLN A 82 -10.37 -21.48 -2.20
C GLN A 82 -10.59 -20.22 -3.04
N ILE A 83 -10.65 -19.04 -2.40
CA ILE A 83 -10.72 -17.76 -3.12
C ILE A 83 -9.32 -17.40 -3.63
N GLU A 84 -9.03 -17.81 -4.85
CA GLU A 84 -7.71 -17.67 -5.46
C GLU A 84 -7.64 -16.45 -6.37
N TYR A 85 -6.59 -15.65 -6.20
CA TYR A 85 -6.28 -14.58 -7.15
C TYR A 85 -5.65 -15.18 -8.42
N LYS A 86 -6.19 -14.85 -9.60
CA LYS A 86 -5.73 -15.34 -10.90
C LYS A 86 -4.36 -14.73 -11.26
N PRO A 87 -3.28 -15.51 -11.36
CA PRO A 87 -1.93 -14.98 -11.64
C PRO A 87 -1.79 -14.27 -13.00
N ASP A 88 -2.63 -14.61 -13.98
CA ASP A 88 -2.57 -14.03 -15.34
C ASP A 88 -3.00 -12.57 -15.39
N VAL A 89 -3.75 -12.10 -14.39
CA VAL A 89 -4.20 -10.70 -14.29
C VAL A 89 -3.47 -9.94 -13.18
N ALA A 90 -2.37 -10.49 -12.65
CA ALA A 90 -1.56 -9.84 -11.63
C ALA A 90 -1.12 -8.44 -12.05
N ILE A 91 -1.07 -7.52 -11.08
CA ILE A 91 -0.56 -6.17 -11.34
C ILE A 91 0.92 -6.30 -11.72
N TRP A 92 1.28 -5.60 -12.80
CA TRP A 92 2.62 -5.60 -13.41
C TRP A 92 3.05 -6.85 -14.19
N LYS A 93 2.18 -7.87 -14.31
CA LYS A 93 2.47 -9.11 -15.05
C LYS A 93 3.10 -8.88 -16.43
N ASN A 94 2.52 -7.96 -17.20
CA ASN A 94 2.91 -7.69 -18.59
C ASN A 94 3.88 -6.51 -18.75
N LEU A 95 4.46 -6.01 -17.65
CA LEU A 95 5.35 -4.84 -17.68
C LEU A 95 6.84 -5.21 -17.61
N GLY A 96 7.17 -6.50 -17.39
CA GLY A 96 8.55 -6.97 -17.22
C GLY A 96 9.24 -6.34 -16.00
N LEU A 97 8.48 -6.12 -14.92
CA LEU A 97 8.98 -5.60 -13.65
C LEU A 97 9.35 -6.76 -12.71
N PRO A 98 10.27 -6.54 -11.76
CA PRO A 98 10.74 -7.59 -10.85
C PRO A 98 9.71 -8.03 -9.80
N TYR A 99 8.62 -7.27 -9.64
CA TYR A 99 7.58 -7.52 -8.66
C TYR A 99 6.22 -7.69 -9.33
N GLN A 100 5.32 -8.45 -8.69
CA GLN A 100 3.89 -8.52 -9.03
C GLN A 100 3.03 -8.42 -7.77
N LEU A 101 1.82 -7.87 -7.91
CA LEU A 101 0.87 -7.77 -6.80
C LEU A 101 -0.35 -8.64 -7.04
N HIS A 102 -0.73 -9.41 -6.02
CA HIS A 102 -2.05 -10.02 -5.91
C HIS A 102 -2.79 -9.38 -4.73
N PHE A 103 -4.12 -9.50 -4.74
CA PHE A 103 -4.97 -8.92 -3.71
C PHE A 103 -5.74 -10.00 -2.94
N PHE A 104 -6.17 -9.65 -1.73
CA PHE A 104 -7.04 -10.51 -0.93
C PHE A 104 -8.49 -10.03 -0.98
N HIS A 105 -9.40 -10.98 -1.12
CA HIS A 105 -10.84 -10.78 -1.13
C HIS A 105 -11.40 -10.66 0.31
N PRO A 106 -12.49 -9.91 0.57
CA PRO A 106 -13.19 -9.98 1.85
C PRO A 106 -13.80 -11.35 2.14
N GLY A 107 -13.76 -11.80 3.39
CA GLY A 107 -14.27 -13.11 3.81
C GLY A 107 -13.52 -13.65 5.01
N HIS A 108 -13.96 -14.79 5.55
CA HIS A 108 -13.47 -15.33 6.81
C HIS A 108 -13.57 -14.28 7.93
N ILE A 109 -12.44 -13.83 8.48
CA ILE A 109 -12.34 -12.75 9.48
C ILE A 109 -11.96 -11.39 8.86
N TYR A 110 -11.67 -11.35 7.56
CA TYR A 110 -11.20 -10.16 6.87
C TYR A 110 -12.38 -9.41 6.24
N SER A 111 -12.88 -8.39 6.92
CA SER A 111 -13.96 -7.51 6.41
C SER A 111 -13.50 -6.08 6.09
N ASN A 112 -12.37 -5.63 6.63
CA ASN A 112 -11.91 -4.25 6.48
C ASN A 112 -11.45 -3.95 5.05
N GLY A 113 -12.20 -3.11 4.34
CA GLY A 113 -11.92 -2.73 2.97
C GLY A 113 -10.95 -1.56 2.85
N ILE A 114 -9.76 -1.86 2.36
CA ILE A 114 -8.65 -0.90 2.23
C ILE A 114 -8.59 -0.27 0.84
N GLN A 115 -8.01 0.91 0.74
CA GLN A 115 -7.71 1.56 -0.54
C GLN A 115 -6.28 1.23 -0.96
N ILE A 116 -6.08 0.88 -2.22
CA ILE A 116 -4.76 0.56 -2.75
C ILE A 116 -4.53 1.43 -3.97
N TYR A 117 -3.42 2.14 -3.98
CA TYR A 117 -3.00 3.01 -5.07
C TYR A 117 -1.68 2.51 -5.62
N GLU A 118 -1.56 2.49 -6.94
CA GLU A 118 -0.28 2.45 -7.62
C GLU A 118 0.23 3.89 -7.79
N VAL A 119 1.49 4.15 -7.44
CA VAL A 119 2.13 5.43 -7.74
C VAL A 119 2.91 5.31 -9.05
N ILE A 120 2.41 5.94 -10.10
CA ILE A 120 3.01 5.97 -11.44
C ILE A 120 3.69 7.33 -11.63
N GLY A 121 5.03 7.32 -11.69
CA GLY A 121 5.80 8.56 -11.56
C GLY A 121 5.55 9.16 -10.18
N GLU A 122 4.82 10.28 -10.13
CA GLU A 122 4.48 10.99 -8.88
C GLU A 122 2.97 11.04 -8.62
N LYS A 123 2.18 10.23 -9.33
CA LYS A 123 0.72 10.29 -9.27
C LYS A 123 0.14 8.98 -8.72
N PRO A 124 -0.58 9.01 -7.59
CA PRO A 124 -1.32 7.85 -7.12
C PRO A 124 -2.55 7.61 -8.02
N VAL A 125 -2.70 6.38 -8.49
CA VAL A 125 -3.83 5.89 -9.28
C VAL A 125 -4.46 4.73 -8.51
N GLU A 126 -5.75 4.82 -8.23
CA GLU A 126 -6.46 3.79 -7.46
C GLU A 126 -6.51 2.48 -8.24
N ILE A 127 -6.28 1.36 -7.54
CA ILE A 127 -6.53 0.02 -8.04
C ILE A 127 -7.88 -0.42 -7.45
N PRO A 128 -8.99 -0.27 -8.19
CA PRO A 128 -10.29 -0.64 -7.67
C PRO A 128 -10.40 -2.16 -7.48
N TYR A 129 -11.34 -2.55 -6.62
CA TYR A 129 -11.74 -3.95 -6.52
C TYR A 129 -12.31 -4.44 -7.85
N ASP A 130 -11.94 -5.67 -8.21
CA ASP A 130 -12.40 -6.34 -9.42
C ASP A 130 -12.56 -7.84 -9.15
N ALA A 131 -13.82 -8.28 -9.10
CA ALA A 131 -14.17 -9.68 -8.84
C ALA A 131 -13.64 -10.63 -9.92
N SER A 132 -13.44 -10.16 -11.15
CA SER A 132 -12.97 -11.01 -12.25
C SER A 132 -11.54 -11.52 -12.02
N ARG A 133 -10.78 -10.88 -11.12
CA ARG A 133 -9.44 -11.29 -10.70
C ARG A 133 -9.41 -12.51 -9.81
N PHE A 134 -10.55 -12.98 -9.33
CA PHE A 134 -10.62 -14.12 -8.43
C PHE A 134 -11.28 -15.33 -9.11
N ASN A 135 -10.82 -16.50 -8.72
CA ASN A 135 -11.55 -17.75 -8.80
C ASN A 135 -12.16 -18.02 -7.42
N PHE A 136 -13.46 -18.30 -7.36
CA PHE A 136 -14.17 -18.55 -6.11
C PHE A 136 -14.40 -20.04 -5.85
N GLY A 137 -13.96 -20.92 -6.75
CA GLY A 137 -14.21 -22.36 -6.65
C GLY A 137 -15.71 -22.66 -6.58
N ASP A 138 -16.08 -23.56 -5.66
CA ASP A 138 -17.47 -23.99 -5.43
C ASP A 138 -18.14 -23.21 -4.29
N LEU A 139 -17.58 -22.07 -3.87
CA LEU A 139 -18.14 -21.29 -2.77
C LEU A 139 -19.55 -20.75 -3.13
N PRO A 140 -20.50 -20.78 -2.16
CA PRO A 140 -21.89 -20.42 -2.41
C PRO A 140 -22.06 -18.90 -2.46
N LEU A 141 -21.72 -18.30 -3.61
CA LEU A 141 -21.99 -16.89 -3.88
C LEU A 141 -23.48 -16.67 -4.13
N SER A 142 -24.08 -15.70 -3.43
CA SER A 142 -25.49 -15.35 -3.66
C SER A 142 -25.69 -14.66 -5.01
N ASP A 143 -26.93 -14.68 -5.51
CA ASP A 143 -27.31 -13.95 -6.73
C ASP A 143 -27.01 -12.43 -6.63
N GLU A 144 -27.01 -11.90 -5.41
CA GLU A 144 -26.71 -10.49 -5.12
C GLU A 144 -25.21 -10.16 -5.16
N PHE A 145 -24.32 -11.17 -5.20
CA PHE A 145 -22.88 -10.98 -5.15
C PHE A 145 -22.40 -10.06 -6.28
N ALA A 146 -22.96 -10.18 -7.49
CA ALA A 146 -22.59 -9.35 -8.63
C ALA A 146 -22.79 -7.85 -8.33
N GLU A 147 -23.90 -7.45 -7.70
CA GLU A 147 -24.16 -6.06 -7.33
C GLU A 147 -23.34 -5.62 -6.12
N LEU A 148 -23.18 -6.50 -5.12
CA LEU A 148 -22.34 -6.23 -3.95
C LEU A 148 -20.89 -5.97 -4.36
N SER A 149 -20.37 -6.77 -5.29
CA SER A 149 -19.00 -6.73 -5.79
C SER A 149 -18.59 -5.35 -6.32
N LYS A 150 -19.54 -4.57 -6.87
CA LYS A 150 -19.29 -3.22 -7.40
C LYS A 150 -18.88 -2.21 -6.34
N LYS A 151 -19.15 -2.48 -5.07
CA LYS A 151 -18.86 -1.60 -3.93
C LYS A 151 -17.71 -2.10 -3.06
N LEU A 152 -17.25 -3.34 -3.28
CA LEU A 152 -16.23 -3.97 -2.45
C LEU A 152 -14.88 -3.26 -2.58
N ARG A 153 -14.03 -3.55 -1.60
CA ARG A 153 -12.60 -3.23 -1.60
C ARG A 153 -11.82 -4.49 -1.25
N TYR A 154 -10.56 -4.53 -1.63
CA TYR A 154 -9.65 -5.57 -1.15
C TYR A 154 -9.44 -5.45 0.37
N THR A 155 -9.03 -6.54 1.02
CA THR A 155 -8.72 -6.57 2.46
C THR A 155 -7.22 -6.59 2.76
N GLY A 156 -6.42 -6.67 1.71
CA GLY A 156 -4.97 -6.76 1.78
C GLY A 156 -4.37 -7.00 0.41
N PHE A 157 -3.06 -7.11 0.38
CA PHE A 157 -2.31 -7.49 -0.81
C PHE A 157 -1.06 -8.27 -0.42
N ARG A 158 -0.51 -8.92 -1.43
CA ARG A 158 0.73 -9.69 -1.35
C ARG A 158 1.62 -9.39 -2.54
N VAL A 159 2.93 -9.40 -2.29
CA VAL A 159 3.95 -9.07 -3.29
C VAL A 159 4.73 -10.33 -3.63
N HIS A 160 4.94 -10.54 -4.92
CA HIS A 160 5.72 -11.64 -5.45
C HIS A 160 7.03 -11.13 -6.05
N TYR A 161 8.09 -11.90 -5.88
CA TYR A 161 9.46 -11.62 -6.34
C TYR A 161 10.17 -12.96 -6.65
N PRO A 162 11.16 -13.02 -7.55
CA PRO A 162 11.93 -14.25 -7.79
C PRO A 162 12.93 -14.47 -6.65
N ILE A 163 12.43 -14.84 -5.48
CA ILE A 163 13.22 -14.93 -4.24
C ILE A 163 14.05 -16.21 -4.16
N ASN A 164 13.50 -17.36 -4.59
CA ASN A 164 14.22 -18.63 -4.60
C ASN A 164 14.67 -19.04 -6.02
N GLN A 165 13.83 -18.76 -7.03
CA GLN A 165 14.08 -19.15 -8.43
C GLN A 165 14.01 -17.93 -9.36
N LYS A 166 14.93 -17.83 -10.32
CA LYS A 166 15.05 -16.65 -11.19
C LYS A 166 13.87 -16.50 -12.15
N GLU A 167 13.28 -17.61 -12.60
CA GLU A 167 12.19 -17.64 -13.59
C GLU A 167 10.79 -17.77 -12.96
N ALA A 168 10.69 -17.87 -11.63
CA ALA A 168 9.41 -18.02 -10.93
C ALA A 168 9.25 -16.92 -9.87
N LEU A 169 8.07 -16.27 -9.84
CA LEU A 169 7.76 -15.31 -8.79
C LEU A 169 7.03 -16.02 -7.65
N GLU A 170 7.52 -15.82 -6.44
CA GLU A 170 6.96 -16.40 -5.23
C GLU A 170 6.50 -15.29 -4.29
N GLU A 171 5.41 -15.54 -3.58
CA GLU A 171 4.91 -14.66 -2.53
C GLU A 171 5.96 -14.53 -1.44
N PHE A 172 6.35 -13.30 -1.11
CA PHE A 172 7.33 -13.07 -0.05
C PHE A 172 6.94 -11.99 0.96
N LEU A 173 5.91 -11.19 0.68
CA LEU A 173 5.46 -10.09 1.53
C LEU A 173 3.94 -10.01 1.51
N VAL A 174 3.32 -9.92 2.68
CA VAL A 174 1.86 -9.86 2.87
C VAL A 174 1.51 -8.69 3.79
N PHE A 175 0.50 -7.91 3.39
CA PHE A 175 -0.20 -6.96 4.24
C PHE A 175 -1.68 -7.34 4.27
N GLN A 176 -2.17 -7.80 5.41
CA GLN A 176 -3.58 -8.14 5.61
C GLN A 176 -3.93 -8.17 7.10
N GLY A 177 -5.11 -7.66 7.45
CA GLY A 177 -5.61 -7.69 8.82
C GLY A 177 -5.03 -6.57 9.70
N ALA A 178 -5.88 -5.65 10.15
CA ALA A 178 -5.50 -4.48 10.93
C ALA A 178 -4.23 -3.79 10.38
N SER A 179 -3.15 -3.74 11.16
CA SER A 179 -1.85 -3.19 10.75
C SER A 179 -0.75 -4.24 10.65
N TYR A 180 -1.11 -5.49 10.40
CA TYR A 180 -0.17 -6.60 10.32
C TYR A 180 0.50 -6.67 8.95
N PHE A 181 1.75 -7.14 8.98
CA PHE A 181 2.48 -7.52 7.79
C PHE A 181 3.42 -8.69 8.10
N ARG A 182 3.73 -9.48 7.08
CA ARG A 182 4.64 -10.63 7.17
C ARG A 182 5.57 -10.63 5.97
N ALA A 183 6.79 -11.08 6.17
CA ALA A 183 7.70 -11.37 5.07
C ALA A 183 8.49 -12.64 5.34
N ILE A 184 8.98 -13.24 4.26
CA ILE A 184 9.91 -14.38 4.30
C ILE A 184 11.23 -13.96 3.66
N SER A 185 12.32 -14.54 4.14
CA SER A 185 13.58 -14.54 3.40
C SER A 185 13.61 -15.73 2.44
N LYS A 186 14.66 -15.80 1.62
CA LYS A 186 14.90 -16.98 0.78
C LYS A 186 14.85 -18.27 1.59
N ASP A 187 14.23 -19.30 1.02
CA ASP A 187 14.07 -20.65 1.58
C ASP A 187 13.33 -20.70 2.93
N GLN A 188 12.57 -19.65 3.27
CA GLN A 188 11.74 -19.60 4.49
C GLN A 188 10.25 -19.75 4.20
N VAL A 189 9.50 -20.10 5.25
CA VAL A 189 8.04 -20.11 5.28
C VAL A 189 7.51 -19.05 6.25
N TYR A 190 6.24 -18.67 6.11
CA TYR A 190 5.63 -17.71 7.03
C TYR A 190 5.53 -18.25 8.46
N GLY A 191 6.00 -17.44 9.42
CA GLY A 191 5.84 -17.68 10.86
C GLY A 191 5.31 -16.43 11.57
N LEU A 192 6.22 -15.64 12.12
CA LEU A 192 5.88 -14.41 12.86
C LEU A 192 5.30 -13.30 11.97
N SER A 193 4.65 -12.33 12.60
CA SER A 193 4.16 -11.11 11.96
C SER A 193 4.71 -9.87 12.64
N GLY A 194 4.99 -8.83 11.85
CA GLY A 194 5.11 -7.47 12.35
C GLY A 194 3.73 -6.81 12.43
N ARG A 195 3.59 -5.81 13.29
CA ARG A 195 2.47 -4.85 13.21
C ARG A 195 3.01 -3.43 13.12
N GLY A 196 2.24 -2.51 12.56
CA GLY A 196 2.61 -1.11 12.54
C GLY A 196 2.69 -0.51 13.94
N LEU A 197 1.75 -0.89 14.82
CA LEU A 197 1.62 -0.34 16.17
C LEU A 197 0.81 -1.28 17.06
N THR A 198 1.11 -1.27 18.37
CA THR A 198 0.23 -1.85 19.39
C THR A 198 -0.27 -0.78 20.34
N ILE A 199 -1.54 -0.86 20.74
CA ILE A 199 -2.17 0.11 21.63
C ILE A 199 -2.88 -0.65 22.75
N ASN A 200 -2.50 -0.36 23.98
CA ASN A 200 -3.08 -0.98 25.18
C ASN A 200 -3.03 -2.53 25.20
N THR A 201 -2.13 -3.16 24.45
CA THR A 201 -1.93 -4.62 24.47
C THR A 201 -1.52 -5.10 25.85
N GLY A 202 -2.24 -6.10 26.38
CA GLY A 202 -1.98 -6.71 27.68
C GLY A 202 -3.27 -7.14 28.38
N PRO A 203 -3.18 -7.86 29.51
CA PRO A 203 -4.33 -8.53 30.13
C PRO A 203 -5.33 -7.59 30.81
N LYS A 204 -4.96 -6.33 31.08
CA LYS A 204 -5.77 -5.42 31.91
C LYS A 204 -6.63 -4.45 31.10
N ASP A 205 -6.25 -4.17 29.86
CA ASP A 205 -6.86 -3.14 29.04
C ASP A 205 -7.40 -3.75 27.75
N ARG A 206 -8.45 -3.15 27.18
CA ARG A 206 -8.90 -3.52 25.84
C ARG A 206 -7.86 -3.06 24.82
N GLU A 207 -7.26 -4.00 24.12
CA GLU A 207 -6.37 -3.72 23.00
C GLU A 207 -7.13 -3.04 21.87
N GLU A 208 -6.52 -1.99 21.30
CA GLU A 208 -7.00 -1.33 20.09
C GLU A 208 -6.14 -1.76 18.89
N PHE A 209 -6.80 -2.13 17.79
CA PHE A 209 -6.17 -2.61 16.56
C PHE A 209 -6.33 -1.57 15.45
N PRO A 210 -5.40 -0.62 15.30
CA PRO A 210 -5.45 0.33 14.21
C PRO A 210 -5.20 -0.37 12.86
N ILE A 211 -5.82 0.15 11.79
CA ILE A 211 -5.87 -0.48 10.47
C ILE A 211 -4.99 0.32 9.50
N PHE A 212 -4.20 -0.36 8.66
CA PHE A 212 -3.67 0.28 7.46
C PHE A 212 -4.79 0.41 6.42
N GLU A 213 -5.45 1.58 6.39
CA GLU A 213 -6.65 1.80 5.57
C GLU A 213 -6.36 2.20 4.13
N SER A 214 -5.15 2.71 3.85
CA SER A 214 -4.72 3.11 2.52
C SER A 214 -3.27 2.76 2.28
N PHE A 215 -2.97 2.23 1.10
CA PHE A 215 -1.62 1.92 0.65
C PHE A 215 -1.30 2.63 -0.66
N TYR A 216 -0.08 3.13 -0.78
CA TYR A 216 0.46 3.73 -2.00
C TYR A 216 1.73 2.98 -2.38
N ILE A 217 1.64 2.13 -3.38
CA ILE A 217 2.71 1.23 -3.80
C ILE A 217 3.40 1.86 -4.99
N LYS A 218 4.69 2.21 -4.83
CA LYS A 218 5.45 2.82 -5.91
C LYS A 218 5.75 1.79 -7.00
N ARG A 219 5.38 2.10 -8.25
CA ARG A 219 5.74 1.25 -9.39
C ARG A 219 7.27 1.13 -9.46
N PRO A 220 7.84 -0.08 -9.35
CA PRO A 220 9.27 -0.27 -9.43
C PRO A 220 9.76 -0.06 -10.87
N GLN A 221 11.04 0.26 -11.01
CA GLN A 221 11.76 0.15 -12.27
C GLN A 221 12.26 -1.28 -12.48
N LYS A 222 12.61 -1.62 -13.72
CA LYS A 222 13.09 -2.97 -14.08
C LYS A 222 14.32 -3.43 -13.29
N THR A 223 15.15 -2.48 -12.85
CA THR A 223 16.40 -2.71 -12.13
C THR A 223 16.27 -2.55 -10.62
N ASP A 224 15.08 -2.22 -10.10
CA ASP A 224 14.91 -1.97 -8.67
C ASP A 224 15.04 -3.28 -7.90
N THR A 225 15.86 -3.24 -6.85
CA THR A 225 16.10 -4.37 -5.92
C THR A 225 15.28 -4.25 -4.63
N SER A 226 14.45 -3.21 -4.52
CA SER A 226 13.53 -3.00 -3.41
C SER A 226 12.19 -2.46 -3.91
N ILE A 227 11.12 -2.69 -3.15
CA ILE A 227 9.81 -2.09 -3.37
C ILE A 227 9.50 -1.08 -2.26
N THR A 228 9.05 0.11 -2.64
CA THR A 228 8.61 1.16 -1.70
C THR A 228 7.11 1.15 -1.58
N ILE A 229 6.61 1.02 -0.36
CA ILE A 229 5.18 1.02 -0.02
C ILE A 229 4.96 2.09 1.04
N TYR A 230 4.01 2.98 0.82
CA TYR A 230 3.53 3.88 1.86
C TYR A 230 2.18 3.43 2.38
N ALA A 231 1.89 3.72 3.64
CA ALA A 231 0.60 3.43 4.23
C ALA A 231 0.08 4.54 5.15
N ILE A 232 -1.24 4.68 5.19
CA ILE A 232 -1.95 5.45 6.20
C ILE A 232 -2.57 4.48 7.20
N MET A 233 -2.21 4.64 8.46
CA MET A 233 -2.83 3.94 9.58
C MET A 233 -3.92 4.83 10.17
N ASN A 234 -5.09 4.25 10.44
CA ASN A 234 -6.17 4.92 11.13
C ASN A 234 -6.71 4.02 12.24
N GLY A 235 -6.89 4.60 13.42
CA GLY A 235 -7.48 3.97 14.58
C GLY A 235 -8.30 4.98 15.37
N GLU A 236 -9.02 4.49 16.37
CA GLU A 236 -9.84 5.34 17.24
C GLU A 236 -8.97 6.35 18.01
N SER A 237 -7.80 5.89 18.47
CA SER A 237 -6.86 6.70 19.25
C SER A 237 -5.75 7.31 18.42
N VAL A 238 -5.54 6.88 17.17
CA VAL A 238 -4.33 7.25 16.40
C VAL A 238 -4.58 7.50 14.93
N VAL A 239 -3.68 8.27 14.32
CA VAL A 239 -3.42 8.27 12.87
C VAL A 239 -1.92 8.12 12.68
N GLY A 240 -1.50 7.35 11.68
CA GLY A 240 -0.08 7.23 11.35
C GLY A 240 0.19 7.29 9.86
N SER A 241 1.38 7.76 9.50
CA SER A 241 1.96 7.65 8.15
C SER A 241 3.16 6.74 8.21
N TYR A 242 3.30 5.85 7.22
CA TYR A 242 4.34 4.84 7.15
C TYR A 242 4.99 4.82 5.76
N GLU A 243 6.29 4.57 5.73
CA GLU A 243 7.09 4.19 4.56
C GLU A 243 7.77 2.86 4.89
N PHE A 244 7.58 1.89 4.00
CA PHE A 244 8.23 0.59 4.01
C PHE A 244 9.12 0.52 2.78
N ILE A 245 10.41 0.28 2.98
CA ILE A 245 11.34 -0.07 1.91
C ILE A 245 11.69 -1.54 2.10
N VAL A 246 11.16 -2.38 1.21
CA VAL A 246 11.31 -3.83 1.34
C VAL A 246 12.31 -4.34 0.32
N LYS A 247 13.35 -5.03 0.79
CA LYS A 247 14.39 -5.63 -0.03
C LYS A 247 14.40 -7.16 0.17
N PRO A 248 13.87 -7.95 -0.78
CA PRO A 248 13.94 -9.41 -0.70
C PRO A 248 15.37 -9.92 -0.92
N GLY A 249 15.69 -11.09 -0.36
CA GLY A 249 16.96 -11.78 -0.58
C GLY A 249 17.20 -12.92 0.40
N GLU A 250 18.47 -13.34 0.53
CA GLU A 250 18.94 -14.28 1.57
C GLU A 250 18.43 -13.88 2.96
N ILE A 251 18.38 -12.57 3.21
CA ILE A 251 17.64 -11.95 4.30
C ILE A 251 16.73 -10.91 3.67
N THR A 252 15.42 -11.05 3.87
CA THR A 252 14.48 -9.99 3.49
C THR A 252 14.48 -8.90 4.57
N THR A 253 14.81 -7.66 4.19
CA THR A 253 14.80 -6.51 5.10
C THR A 253 13.61 -5.60 4.82
N ILE A 254 13.02 -5.06 5.87
CA ILE A 254 11.94 -4.06 5.80
C ILE A 254 12.39 -2.86 6.62
N ASP A 255 12.83 -1.79 5.95
CA ASP A 255 13.09 -0.51 6.60
C ASP A 255 11.75 0.22 6.79
N VAL A 256 11.42 0.54 8.05
CA VAL A 256 10.16 1.21 8.39
C VAL A 256 10.43 2.60 8.95
N ARG A 257 9.85 3.61 8.29
CA ARG A 257 9.75 4.97 8.81
C ARG A 257 8.30 5.28 9.13
N ALA A 258 8.03 5.77 10.33
CA ALA A 258 6.67 6.08 10.77
C ALA A 258 6.57 7.42 11.49
N LYS A 259 5.43 8.09 11.36
CA LYS A 259 4.99 9.19 12.24
C LYS A 259 3.60 8.87 12.79
N ILE A 260 3.47 8.92 14.11
CA ILE A 260 2.24 8.56 14.81
C ILE A 260 1.68 9.80 15.51
N TYR A 261 0.39 10.04 15.32
CA TYR A 261 -0.36 11.13 15.91
C TYR A 261 -1.46 10.57 16.79
N LEU A 262 -1.49 11.00 18.06
CA LEU A 262 -2.54 10.61 18.99
C LEU A 262 -3.76 11.52 18.83
N ARG A 263 -4.95 10.93 18.67
CA ARG A 263 -6.25 11.61 18.72
C ARG A 263 -6.73 11.84 20.15
N LYS A 264 -6.38 10.92 21.05
CA LYS A 264 -6.72 10.94 22.48
C LYS A 264 -5.61 10.29 23.31
N LYS A 265 -5.70 10.45 24.63
CA LYS A 265 -4.77 9.82 25.56
C LYS A 265 -4.92 8.30 25.51
N ILE A 266 -3.78 7.60 25.48
CA ILE A 266 -3.67 6.14 25.55
C ILE A 266 -2.81 5.74 26.76
N LYS A 267 -2.93 4.50 27.22
CA LYS A 267 -2.17 4.00 28.39
C LYS A 267 -0.83 3.40 27.98
N ARG A 268 -0.82 2.64 26.90
CA ARG A 268 0.37 1.94 26.40
C ARG A 268 0.44 2.03 24.88
N LEU A 269 1.63 2.31 24.38
CA LEU A 269 1.97 2.37 22.97
C LEU A 269 3.19 1.48 22.74
N GLY A 270 3.10 0.52 21.82
CA GLY A 270 4.22 -0.34 21.43
C GLY A 270 4.67 -0.07 20.00
N PHE A 271 5.98 0.13 19.84
CA PHE A 271 6.63 0.38 18.56
C PHE A 271 7.34 -0.87 18.07
N ALA A 272 7.42 -1.04 16.75
CA ALA A 272 7.98 -2.22 16.10
C ALA A 272 7.50 -3.56 16.71
N PRO A 273 6.18 -3.74 16.98
CA PRO A 273 5.67 -4.95 17.60
C PRO A 273 5.83 -6.17 16.69
N ILE A 274 6.22 -7.29 17.30
CA ILE A 274 6.25 -8.61 16.68
C ILE A 274 5.22 -9.51 17.38
N THR A 275 4.56 -10.37 16.62
CA THR A 275 3.63 -11.38 17.13
C THR A 275 4.00 -12.73 16.55
N SER A 276 4.11 -13.72 17.41
CA SER A 276 4.41 -15.10 17.05
C SER A 276 3.51 -16.05 17.83
N MET A 277 3.68 -17.34 17.59
CA MET A 277 2.99 -18.43 18.27
C MET A 277 4.02 -19.34 18.92
N TYR A 278 3.73 -19.80 20.13
CA TYR A 278 4.48 -20.84 20.82
C TYR A 278 3.46 -21.82 21.41
N LEU A 279 3.59 -23.11 21.08
CA LEU A 279 2.72 -24.16 21.59
C LEU A 279 3.39 -24.86 22.78
N TYR A 280 4.56 -25.46 22.54
CA TYR A 280 5.44 -26.07 23.54
C TYR A 280 6.88 -26.20 22.98
N GLY A 281 7.84 -26.54 23.83
CA GLY A 281 9.23 -26.84 23.50
C GLY A 281 9.87 -27.76 24.54
N GLU A 282 11.16 -28.07 24.39
CA GLU A 282 11.89 -29.01 25.29
C GLU A 282 11.88 -28.62 26.77
N SER A 283 11.61 -27.34 27.06
CA SER A 283 11.50 -26.82 28.44
C SER A 283 10.12 -27.01 29.07
N ASP A 284 9.12 -27.47 28.30
CA ASP A 284 7.76 -27.68 28.80
C ASP A 284 7.51 -29.17 29.10
N ASN A 285 6.65 -29.43 30.10
CA ASN A 285 6.06 -30.75 30.32
C ASN A 285 4.61 -30.73 29.80
N PRO A 286 4.37 -30.94 28.49
CA PRO A 286 3.04 -30.87 27.93
C PRO A 286 2.16 -31.97 28.54
N ILE A 287 1.04 -31.57 29.13
CA ILE A 287 -0.04 -32.49 29.51
C ILE A 287 -0.86 -32.70 28.24
N LEU A 288 -0.54 -33.74 27.47
CA LEU A 288 -1.38 -34.20 26.35
C LEU A 288 -2.57 -35.00 26.89
#